data_AF-A0A140DLP5-F1
#
_entry.id   AF-A0A140DLP5-F1
#
_cell.length_a   1.000
_cell.length_b   1.000
_cell.length_c   1.000
_cell.angle_alpha   90.00
_cell.angle_beta   90.00
_cell.angle_gamma   90.00
#
_symmetry.space_group_name_H-M   'P 1'
#
loop_
_entity.id
_entity.type
_entity.pdbx_description
1 polymer ?
#
loop_
_entity_poly.entity_id
_entity_poly.type
_entity_poly.pdbx_seq_one_letter_code
_entity_poly.pdbx_strand_id
1 'polypeptide(L)'
;RMVDVQKDPMEPPRFKINKKIPRGPPSPPPPVMHSPTRKVTVKEQQEWRIPPCISNWKNAKGYTIPLDKRLAADGRGLQQVHINENFAKLAEALYIADRKAREAVETRAQLEKKIAQKEKEKKEEHLRQLAQKAREERAGIRTQAATDKEARERDQLRYDRHKERQRDRNIARTAPDKRSKLEKQRDRDISEQ
;
A
#
# COMPACT_ATOMS: atom_id res chain seq x y z
N ARG A 1 2.39 28.91 -107.29
CA ARG A 1 1.37 28.82 -106.22
C ARG A 1 1.84 27.76 -105.24
N MET A 2 2.22 28.12 -104.03
CA MET A 2 2.51 27.11 -103.00
C MET A 2 1.18 26.51 -102.52
N VAL A 3 1.17 25.18 -102.36
CA VAL A 3 0.03 24.43 -101.83
C VAL A 3 0.55 23.64 -100.64
N ASP A 4 -0.16 23.71 -99.52
CA ASP A 4 0.20 22.97 -98.32
C ASP A 4 0.14 21.46 -98.58
N VAL A 5 1.10 20.73 -98.01
CA VAL A 5 1.15 19.28 -98.12
C VAL A 5 0.03 18.68 -97.27
N GLN A 6 -0.78 17.80 -97.87
CA GLN A 6 -1.83 17.07 -97.16
C GLN A 6 -1.21 16.22 -96.05
N LYS A 7 -1.70 16.40 -94.82
CA LYS A 7 -1.20 15.73 -93.61
C LYS A 7 -2.09 14.55 -93.24
N ASP A 8 -1.49 13.42 -92.89
CA ASP A 8 -2.20 12.21 -92.48
C ASP A 8 -2.79 12.37 -91.07
N PRO A 9 -4.11 12.14 -90.88
CA PRO A 9 -4.75 12.25 -89.57
C PRO A 9 -4.28 11.18 -88.55
N MET A 10 -3.63 10.10 -88.97
CA MET A 10 -3.18 9.00 -88.10
C MET A 10 -1.67 8.98 -87.85
N GLU A 11 -0.90 9.96 -88.36
CA GLU A 11 0.56 9.98 -88.20
C GLU A 11 0.96 10.38 -86.76
N PRO A 12 1.82 9.60 -86.07
CA PRO A 12 2.30 9.92 -84.73
C PRO A 12 3.28 11.11 -84.72
N PRO A 13 3.54 11.73 -83.54
CA PRO A 13 4.45 12.88 -83.45
C PRO A 13 5.87 12.55 -83.92
N ARG A 14 6.36 13.29 -84.93
CA ARG A 14 7.64 13.03 -85.62
C ARG A 14 8.88 13.41 -84.80
N PHE A 15 8.77 14.26 -83.77
CA PHE A 15 9.91 14.81 -83.03
C PHE A 15 9.74 14.71 -81.51
N LYS A 16 10.86 14.54 -80.80
CA LYS A 16 10.92 14.54 -79.33
C LYS A 16 10.97 15.99 -78.80
N ILE A 17 9.95 16.39 -78.04
CA ILE A 17 9.79 17.76 -77.50
C ILE A 17 10.36 17.89 -76.07
N ASN A 18 10.89 16.82 -75.49
CA ASN A 18 11.35 16.77 -74.09
C ASN A 18 12.69 17.48 -73.82
N LYS A 19 13.35 18.04 -74.83
CA LYS A 19 14.63 18.76 -74.67
C LYS A 19 14.38 20.13 -74.02
N LYS A 20 14.66 20.26 -72.71
CA LYS A 20 14.58 21.53 -71.98
C LYS A 20 15.84 22.37 -72.25
N ILE A 21 15.64 23.62 -72.63
CA ILE A 21 16.69 24.63 -72.86
C ILE A 21 16.64 25.60 -71.68
N PRO A 22 17.77 26.16 -71.20
CA PRO A 22 17.76 27.23 -70.20
C PRO A 22 16.88 28.40 -70.67
N ARG A 23 16.29 29.10 -69.70
CA ARG A 23 15.46 30.27 -70.00
C ARG A 23 16.32 31.32 -70.72
N GLY A 24 15.77 31.88 -71.80
CA GLY A 24 16.43 32.95 -72.55
C GLY A 24 16.70 34.20 -71.70
N PRO A 25 17.53 35.12 -72.19
CA PRO A 25 17.85 36.35 -71.47
C PRO A 25 16.57 37.16 -71.19
N PRO A 26 16.45 37.81 -70.01
CA PRO A 26 15.35 38.72 -69.75
C PRO A 26 15.44 39.94 -70.67
N SER A 27 14.31 40.63 -70.86
CA SER A 27 14.31 41.98 -71.44
C SER A 27 15.21 42.91 -70.60
N PRO A 28 15.76 43.98 -71.19
CA PRO A 28 16.56 44.94 -70.43
C PRO A 28 15.78 45.43 -69.20
N PRO A 29 16.42 45.53 -68.02
CA PRO A 29 15.74 45.94 -66.80
C PRO A 29 15.20 47.36 -66.97
N PRO A 30 13.92 47.61 -66.65
CA PRO A 30 13.35 48.95 -66.74
C PRO A 30 14.04 49.89 -65.74
N PRO A 31 14.09 51.21 -66.04
CA PRO A 31 14.66 52.20 -65.13
C PRO A 31 13.85 52.26 -63.83
N VAL A 32 14.54 52.24 -62.69
CA VAL A 32 13.93 52.26 -61.36
C VAL A 32 13.87 53.69 -60.85
N MET A 33 12.67 54.27 -60.80
CA MET A 33 12.43 55.66 -60.39
C MET A 33 12.18 55.79 -58.89
N HIS A 34 13.20 55.53 -58.07
CA HIS A 34 13.13 55.80 -56.62
C HIS A 34 13.33 57.29 -56.32
N SER A 35 12.79 57.74 -55.19
CA SER A 35 13.18 59.02 -54.61
C SER A 35 14.64 58.99 -54.15
N PRO A 36 15.30 60.15 -53.97
CA PRO A 36 16.67 60.19 -53.45
C PRO A 36 16.80 59.43 -52.13
N THR A 37 17.88 58.67 -51.99
CA THR A 37 18.09 57.82 -50.81
C THR A 37 18.14 58.64 -49.53
N ARG A 38 17.30 58.28 -48.56
CA ARG A 38 17.37 58.86 -47.21
C ARG A 38 18.58 58.29 -46.48
N LYS A 39 19.33 59.15 -45.77
CA LYS A 39 20.46 58.69 -44.95
C LYS A 39 19.92 57.98 -43.71
N VAL A 40 20.26 56.71 -43.57
CA VAL A 40 19.94 55.91 -42.38
C VAL A 40 20.77 56.42 -41.21
N THR A 41 20.14 56.51 -40.03
CA THR A 41 20.86 56.92 -38.81
C THR A 41 21.57 55.72 -38.19
N VAL A 42 22.69 55.95 -37.49
CA VAL A 42 23.43 54.87 -36.80
C VAL A 42 22.56 54.16 -35.77
N LYS A 43 21.68 54.91 -35.08
CA LYS A 43 20.74 54.36 -34.09
C LYS A 43 19.76 53.38 -34.74
N GLU A 44 19.14 53.79 -35.84
CA GLU A 44 18.22 52.95 -36.60
C GLU A 44 18.91 51.66 -37.06
N GLN A 45 20.12 51.77 -37.61
CA GLN A 45 20.88 50.59 -38.03
C GLN A 45 21.18 49.62 -36.87
N GLN A 46 21.47 50.13 -35.68
CA GLN A 46 21.75 49.31 -34.49
C GLN A 46 20.49 48.61 -33.96
N GLU A 47 19.35 49.30 -33.95
CA GLU A 47 18.07 48.75 -33.51
C GLU A 47 17.59 47.60 -34.40
N TRP A 48 17.86 47.70 -35.70
CA TRP A 48 17.56 46.65 -36.68
C TRP A 48 18.61 45.54 -36.76
N ARG A 49 19.60 45.52 -35.86
CA ARG A 49 20.60 44.44 -35.82
C ARG A 49 20.01 43.18 -35.19
N ILE A 50 19.69 42.20 -36.03
CA ILE A 50 19.13 40.92 -35.60
C ILE A 50 20.19 40.08 -34.87
N PRO A 51 19.95 39.63 -33.63
CA PRO A 51 20.85 38.73 -32.91
C PRO A 51 20.99 37.36 -33.59
N PRO A 52 22.17 36.72 -33.52
CA PRO A 52 22.35 35.39 -34.11
C PRO A 52 21.55 34.33 -33.35
N CYS A 53 20.98 33.37 -34.09
CA CYS A 53 20.24 32.25 -33.50
C CYS A 53 21.21 31.20 -32.94
N ILE A 54 21.34 31.14 -31.61
CA ILE A 54 22.05 30.07 -30.92
C ILE A 54 21.03 29.04 -30.47
N SER A 55 21.10 27.84 -31.04
CA SER A 55 20.14 26.77 -30.71
C SER A 55 20.70 25.80 -29.67
N ASN A 56 19.84 25.31 -28.78
CA ASN A 56 20.19 24.27 -27.80
C ASN A 56 20.26 22.86 -28.41
N TRP A 57 19.81 22.67 -29.65
CA TRP A 57 19.74 21.34 -30.30
C TRP A 57 20.70 21.14 -31.47
N LYS A 58 21.01 22.19 -32.24
CA LYS A 58 21.73 22.08 -33.52
C LYS A 58 22.94 23.01 -33.55
N ASN A 59 24.06 22.43 -33.97
CA ASN A 59 25.32 23.12 -34.23
C ASN A 59 25.96 22.53 -35.49
N ALA A 60 25.35 22.78 -36.66
CA ALA A 60 25.74 22.12 -37.91
C ALA A 60 27.21 22.40 -38.32
N LYS A 61 27.71 23.59 -37.99
CA LYS A 61 29.09 24.01 -38.29
C LYS A 61 30.07 23.77 -37.14
N GLY A 62 29.61 23.19 -36.02
CA GLY A 62 30.48 22.83 -34.90
C GLY A 62 31.13 24.01 -34.16
N TYR A 63 30.49 25.19 -34.12
CA TYR A 63 31.07 26.36 -33.45
C TYR A 63 31.26 26.13 -31.94
N THR A 64 32.39 26.60 -31.41
CA THR A 64 32.65 26.69 -29.97
C THR A 64 31.91 27.90 -29.41
N ILE A 65 30.81 27.67 -28.71
CA ILE A 65 29.94 28.72 -28.15
C ILE A 65 30.01 28.61 -26.62
N PRO A 66 30.31 29.72 -25.91
CA PRO A 66 30.38 29.73 -24.45
C PRO A 66 29.01 29.51 -23.81
N LEU A 67 29.01 29.10 -22.54
CA LEU A 67 27.80 28.70 -21.82
C LEU A 67 26.82 29.84 -21.63
N ASP A 68 27.30 31.05 -21.31
CA ASP A 68 26.45 32.24 -21.16
C ASP A 68 25.58 32.47 -22.39
N LYS A 69 26.14 32.36 -23.60
CA LYS A 69 25.40 32.57 -24.85
C LYS A 69 24.47 31.42 -25.22
N ARG A 70 24.76 30.19 -24.76
CA ARG A 70 23.86 29.04 -24.95
C ARG A 70 22.65 29.12 -24.02
N LEU A 71 22.88 29.49 -22.76
CA LEU A 71 21.82 29.60 -21.75
C LEU A 71 21.10 30.95 -21.76
N ALA A 72 21.59 31.96 -22.51
CA ALA A 72 20.98 33.29 -22.53
C ALA A 72 19.49 33.30 -22.93
N ALA A 73 19.08 32.40 -23.82
CA ALA A 73 17.70 32.27 -24.28
C ALA A 73 16.88 31.28 -23.45
N ASP A 74 17.48 30.68 -22.41
CA ASP A 74 16.81 29.75 -21.52
C ASP A 74 15.92 30.52 -20.54
N GLY A 75 14.72 30.87 -21.00
CA GLY A 75 13.72 31.64 -20.25
C GLY A 75 13.28 31.00 -18.92
N ARG A 76 13.78 29.81 -18.58
CA ARG A 76 13.66 29.17 -17.25
C ARG A 76 14.13 30.10 -16.12
N GLY A 77 15.17 30.89 -16.35
CA GLY A 77 15.66 31.86 -15.35
C GLY A 77 14.75 33.08 -15.15
N LEU A 78 13.88 33.38 -16.11
CA LEU A 78 12.89 34.46 -16.01
C LEU A 78 11.56 33.98 -15.40
N GLN A 79 11.36 32.66 -15.28
CA GLN A 79 10.15 32.11 -14.68
C GLN A 79 10.23 32.20 -13.16
N GLN A 80 9.55 33.20 -12.60
CA GLN A 80 9.30 33.25 -11.16
C GLN A 80 8.23 32.20 -10.81
N VAL A 81 8.62 31.20 -10.02
CA VAL A 81 7.70 30.20 -9.49
C VAL A 81 6.89 30.82 -8.36
N HIS A 82 5.60 30.98 -8.59
CA HIS A 82 4.64 31.47 -7.58
C HIS A 82 3.76 30.32 -7.11
N ILE A 83 3.47 30.24 -5.81
CA ILE A 83 2.66 29.17 -5.22
C ILE A 83 1.31 29.75 -4.76
N ASN A 84 0.22 29.03 -5.04
CA ASN A 84 -1.14 29.41 -4.67
C ASN A 84 -1.47 29.04 -3.20
N GLU A 85 -2.14 29.92 -2.46
CA GLU A 85 -2.61 29.68 -1.09
C GLU A 85 -3.58 28.50 -0.95
N ASN A 86 -4.28 28.12 -2.02
CA ASN A 86 -5.19 26.97 -2.00
C ASN A 86 -4.47 25.65 -1.66
N PHE A 87 -3.16 25.56 -1.91
CA PHE A 87 -2.36 24.41 -1.49
C PHE A 87 -2.31 24.29 0.04
N ALA A 88 -2.19 25.40 0.77
CA ALA A 88 -2.22 25.40 2.23
C ALA A 88 -3.60 24.99 2.76
N LYS A 89 -4.67 25.58 2.22
CA LYS A 89 -6.06 25.25 2.59
C LYS A 89 -6.37 23.76 2.38
N LEU A 90 -5.91 23.19 1.27
CA LEU A 90 -6.08 21.77 0.98
C LEU A 90 -5.29 20.90 1.96
N ALA A 91 -4.03 21.22 2.23
CA ALA A 91 -3.20 20.48 3.17
C ALA A 91 -3.80 20.49 4.58
N GLU A 92 -4.27 21.64 5.05
CA GLU A 92 -4.93 21.77 6.35
C GLU A 92 -6.24 20.98 6.41
N ALA A 93 -7.08 21.06 5.37
CA ALA A 93 -8.32 20.31 5.29
C ALA A 93 -8.07 18.79 5.38
N LEU A 94 -7.06 18.29 4.65
CA LEU A 94 -6.67 16.87 4.70
C LEU A 94 -6.14 16.47 6.08
N TYR A 95 -5.34 17.33 6.73
CA TYR A 95 -4.83 17.07 8.07
C TYR A 95 -5.96 16.98 9.12
N ILE A 96 -6.93 17.90 9.04
CA ILE A 96 -8.12 17.89 9.91
C ILE A 96 -8.97 16.65 9.64
N ALA A 97 -9.16 16.28 8.38
CA ALA A 97 -9.92 15.10 7.99
C ALA A 97 -9.28 13.81 8.52
N ASP A 98 -7.96 13.64 8.38
CA ASP A 98 -7.25 12.47 8.89
C ASP A 98 -7.37 12.36 10.42
N ARG A 99 -7.18 13.47 11.14
CA ARG A 99 -7.31 13.48 12.60
C ARG A 99 -8.71 13.04 13.04
N LYS A 100 -9.76 13.62 12.44
CA LYS A 100 -11.15 13.26 12.76
C LYS A 100 -11.47 11.81 12.39
N ALA A 101 -10.94 11.31 11.27
CA ALA A 101 -11.12 9.93 10.86
C ALA A 101 -10.50 8.96 11.88
N ARG A 102 -9.27 9.24 12.35
CA ARG A 102 -8.61 8.43 13.37
C ARG A 102 -9.37 8.42 14.70
N GLU A 103 -9.82 9.59 15.18
CA GLU A 103 -10.63 9.70 16.39
C GLU A 103 -11.94 8.90 16.28
N ALA A 104 -12.62 8.96 15.13
CA ALA A 104 -13.83 8.20 14.87
C ALA A 104 -13.58 6.68 14.84
N VAL A 105 -12.47 6.24 14.25
CA VAL A 105 -12.08 4.82 14.20
C VAL A 105 -11.71 4.32 15.60
N GLU A 106 -10.94 5.09 16.36
CA GLU A 106 -10.54 4.72 17.71
C GLU A 106 -11.75 4.63 18.65
N THR A 107 -12.64 5.62 18.63
CA THR A 107 -13.85 5.61 19.45
C THR A 107 -14.76 4.43 19.11
N ARG A 108 -14.93 4.11 17.82
CA ARG A 108 -15.67 2.93 17.37
C ARG A 108 -15.03 1.63 17.87
N ALA A 109 -13.72 1.49 17.71
CA ALA A 109 -12.99 0.30 18.18
C ALA A 109 -13.08 0.15 19.72
N GLN A 110 -13.04 1.25 20.48
CA GLN A 110 -13.22 1.22 21.93
C GLN A 110 -14.64 0.81 22.32
N LEU A 111 -15.67 1.29 21.63
CA LEU A 111 -17.07 0.91 21.85
C LEU A 111 -17.32 -0.56 21.53
N GLU A 112 -16.82 -1.05 20.38
CA GLU A 112 -16.92 -2.46 20.00
C GLU A 112 -16.26 -3.37 21.03
N LYS A 113 -15.07 -2.99 21.54
CA LYS A 113 -14.42 -3.72 22.64
C LYS A 113 -15.28 -3.75 23.91
N LYS A 114 -15.88 -2.62 24.30
CA LYS A 114 -16.77 -2.56 25.48
C LYS A 114 -18.03 -3.42 25.30
N ILE A 115 -18.63 -3.42 24.12
CA ILE A 115 -19.80 -4.26 23.81
C ILE A 115 -19.40 -5.74 23.88
N ALA A 116 -18.28 -6.11 23.26
CA ALA A 116 -17.78 -7.49 23.29
C ALA A 116 -17.44 -7.96 24.72
N GLN A 117 -16.88 -7.10 25.56
CA GLN A 117 -16.62 -7.40 26.96
C GLN A 117 -17.93 -7.61 27.74
N LYS A 118 -18.92 -6.72 27.56
CA LYS A 118 -20.24 -6.85 28.20
C LYS A 118 -20.98 -8.10 27.74
N GLU A 119 -20.86 -8.49 26.47
CA GLU A 119 -21.41 -9.77 25.97
C GLU A 119 -20.70 -10.98 26.57
N LYS A 120 -19.37 -10.93 26.74
CA LYS A 120 -18.62 -11.99 27.44
C LYS A 120 -19.07 -12.12 28.90
N GLU A 121 -19.17 -11.01 29.63
CA GLU A 121 -19.64 -10.99 31.02
C GLU A 121 -21.05 -11.59 31.15
N LYS A 122 -21.99 -11.21 30.26
CA LYS A 122 -23.34 -11.81 30.22
C LYS A 122 -23.30 -13.32 29.95
N LYS A 123 -22.43 -13.78 29.04
CA LYS A 123 -22.27 -15.21 28.75
C LYS A 123 -21.71 -15.97 29.96
N GLU A 124 -20.72 -15.40 30.64
CA GLU A 124 -20.14 -15.97 31.87
C GLU A 124 -21.17 -16.03 33.00
N GLU A 125 -21.95 -14.97 33.20
CA GLU A 125 -23.03 -14.94 34.20
C GLU A 125 -24.12 -15.99 33.90
N HIS A 126 -24.52 -16.11 32.63
CA HIS A 126 -25.49 -17.13 32.21
C HIS A 126 -24.97 -18.55 32.47
N LEU A 127 -23.71 -18.82 32.11
CA LEU A 127 -23.07 -20.11 32.39
C LEU A 127 -22.96 -20.38 33.90
N ARG A 128 -22.70 -19.35 34.70
CA ARG A 128 -22.64 -19.46 36.17
C ARG A 128 -24.00 -19.79 36.77
N GLN A 129 -25.06 -19.14 36.31
CA GLN A 129 -26.45 -19.45 36.73
C GLN A 129 -26.85 -20.87 36.33
N LEU A 130 -26.52 -21.29 35.10
CA LEU A 130 -26.80 -22.66 34.63
C LEU A 130 -26.06 -23.71 35.47
N ALA A 131 -24.77 -23.46 35.78
CA ALA A 131 -23.98 -24.34 36.63
C ALA A 131 -24.52 -24.40 38.06
N GLN A 132 -25.00 -23.28 38.62
CA GLN A 132 -25.61 -23.26 39.94
C GLN A 132 -26.91 -24.07 39.96
N LYS A 133 -27.80 -23.87 38.97
CA LYS A 133 -29.04 -24.63 38.84
C LYS A 133 -28.77 -26.15 38.72
N ALA A 134 -27.80 -26.55 37.90
CA ALA A 134 -27.39 -27.95 37.77
C ALA A 134 -26.85 -28.54 39.09
N ARG A 135 -26.15 -27.75 39.91
CA ARG A 135 -25.70 -28.17 41.25
C ARG A 135 -26.87 -28.32 42.23
N GLU A 136 -27.83 -27.41 42.20
CA GLU A 136 -29.04 -27.46 43.03
C GLU A 136 -29.90 -28.67 42.68
N GLU A 137 -30.12 -28.96 41.40
CA GLU A 137 -30.82 -30.17 40.95
C GLU A 137 -30.09 -31.46 41.39
N ARG A 138 -28.76 -31.48 41.29
CA ARG A 138 -27.94 -32.61 41.79
C ARG A 138 -28.01 -32.75 43.32
N ALA A 139 -28.06 -31.64 44.06
CA ALA A 139 -28.21 -31.65 45.50
C ALA A 139 -29.62 -32.09 45.93
N GLY A 140 -30.67 -31.74 45.17
CA GLY A 140 -32.04 -32.20 45.39
C GLY A 140 -32.23 -33.71 45.19
N ILE A 141 -31.43 -34.34 44.32
CA ILE A 141 -31.43 -35.81 44.13
C ILE A 141 -30.60 -36.54 45.20
N ARG A 142 -29.65 -35.86 45.87
CA ARG A 142 -28.94 -36.42 47.03
C ARG A 142 -29.84 -36.35 48.26
N THR A 143 -30.62 -37.41 48.48
CA THR A 143 -31.30 -37.64 49.77
C THR A 143 -30.28 -37.50 50.90
N GLN A 144 -30.63 -36.77 51.97
CA GLN A 144 -29.77 -36.58 53.15
C GLN A 144 -29.24 -37.92 53.73
N ALA A 145 -29.95 -39.02 53.47
CA ALA A 145 -29.55 -40.38 53.81
C ALA A 145 -28.29 -40.88 53.06
N ALA A 146 -28.05 -40.45 51.82
CA ALA A 146 -26.86 -40.83 51.05
C ALA A 146 -25.61 -40.06 51.50
N THR A 147 -25.75 -38.78 51.86
CA THR A 147 -24.65 -37.99 52.41
C THR A 147 -24.21 -38.47 53.80
N ASP A 148 -25.14 -38.91 54.64
CA ASP A 148 -24.81 -39.50 55.94
C ASP A 148 -24.13 -40.86 55.80
N LYS A 149 -24.52 -41.68 54.81
CA LYS A 149 -23.82 -42.94 54.51
C LYS A 149 -22.41 -42.70 53.97
N GLU A 150 -22.24 -41.84 52.97
CA GLU A 150 -20.90 -41.51 52.42
C GLU A 150 -19.99 -40.84 53.46
N ALA A 151 -20.53 -39.99 54.34
CA ALA A 151 -19.76 -39.38 55.42
C ALA A 151 -19.33 -40.42 56.46
N ARG A 152 -20.24 -41.33 56.86
CA ARG A 152 -19.93 -42.45 57.77
C ARG A 152 -18.91 -43.42 57.18
N GLU A 153 -19.03 -43.77 55.89
CA GLU A 153 -18.05 -44.64 55.20
C GLU A 153 -16.68 -43.96 55.11
N ARG A 154 -16.63 -42.65 54.84
CA ARG A 154 -15.38 -41.89 54.79
C ARG A 154 -14.70 -41.80 56.16
N ASP A 155 -15.47 -41.61 57.22
CA ASP A 155 -14.94 -41.58 58.59
C ASP A 155 -14.54 -42.97 59.08
N GLN A 156 -15.24 -44.03 58.68
CA GLN A 156 -14.81 -45.42 58.90
C GLN A 156 -13.48 -45.70 58.18
N LEU A 157 -13.33 -45.32 56.91
CA LEU A 157 -12.08 -45.48 56.17
C LEU A 157 -10.90 -44.71 56.81
N ARG A 158 -11.17 -43.52 57.38
CA ARG A 158 -10.17 -42.75 58.13
C ARG A 158 -9.77 -43.45 59.42
N TYR A 159 -10.74 -43.99 60.15
CA TYR A 159 -10.52 -44.73 61.39
C TYR A 159 -9.74 -46.03 61.14
N ASP A 160 -10.13 -46.79 60.12
CA ASP A 160 -9.45 -48.03 59.73
C ASP A 160 -8.01 -47.77 59.30
N ARG A 161 -7.77 -46.75 58.46
CA ARG A 161 -6.40 -46.36 58.08
C ARG A 161 -5.57 -45.86 59.27
N HIS A 162 -6.20 -45.27 60.29
CA HIS A 162 -5.51 -44.87 61.51
C HIS A 162 -5.15 -46.09 62.38
N LYS A 163 -6.08 -47.05 62.48
CA LYS A 163 -5.90 -48.32 63.21
C LYS A 163 -4.86 -49.21 62.53
N GLU A 164 -4.86 -49.26 61.20
CA GLU A 164 -3.85 -49.94 60.39
C GLU A 164 -2.46 -49.34 60.62
N ARG A 165 -2.33 -48.00 60.54
CA ARG A 165 -1.07 -47.32 60.86
C ARG A 165 -0.60 -47.57 62.30
N GLN A 166 -1.51 -47.68 63.27
CA GLN A 166 -1.14 -48.05 64.63
C GLN A 166 -0.70 -49.52 64.75
N ARG A 167 -1.37 -50.45 64.05
CA ARG A 167 -0.96 -51.86 64.00
C ARG A 167 0.41 -52.01 63.35
N ASP A 168 0.66 -51.36 62.22
CA ASP A 168 1.96 -51.38 61.55
C ASP A 168 3.06 -50.80 62.44
N ARG A 169 2.78 -49.70 63.16
CA ARG A 169 3.74 -49.10 64.09
C ARG A 169 4.03 -50.01 65.29
N ASN A 170 3.03 -50.74 65.79
CA ASN A 170 3.24 -51.72 66.85
C ASN A 170 3.99 -52.95 66.34
N ILE A 171 3.64 -53.51 65.17
CA ILE A 171 4.34 -54.66 64.57
C ILE A 171 5.80 -54.31 64.28
N ALA A 172 6.08 -53.10 63.78
CA ALA A 172 7.43 -52.59 63.57
C ALA A 172 8.24 -52.46 64.87
N ARG A 173 7.59 -52.28 66.02
CA ARG A 173 8.25 -52.13 67.33
C ARG A 173 8.43 -53.46 68.06
N THR A 174 7.53 -54.43 67.92
CA THR A 174 7.55 -55.68 68.72
C THR A 174 8.10 -56.90 67.99
N ALA A 175 8.14 -56.94 66.65
CA ALA A 175 8.69 -58.09 65.90
C ALA A 175 9.05 -57.73 64.42
N PRO A 176 10.29 -57.32 64.13
CA PRO A 176 10.69 -56.88 62.78
C PRO A 176 10.63 -57.99 61.72
N ASP A 177 10.87 -59.26 62.08
CA ASP A 177 10.87 -60.38 61.13
C ASP A 177 9.47 -60.70 60.55
N LYS A 178 8.40 -60.39 61.29
CA LYS A 178 7.03 -60.61 60.84
C LYS A 178 6.54 -59.56 59.84
N ARG A 179 7.24 -58.41 59.75
CA ARG A 179 6.94 -57.31 58.81
C ARG A 179 7.12 -57.74 57.36
N SER A 180 8.25 -58.38 57.04
CA SER A 180 8.58 -58.82 55.68
C SER A 180 7.56 -59.82 55.12
N LYS A 181 6.98 -60.67 55.98
CA LYS A 181 6.00 -61.68 55.57
C LYS A 181 4.61 -61.08 55.28
N LEU A 182 4.21 -60.07 56.05
CA LEU A 182 2.96 -59.32 55.86
C LEU A 182 3.02 -58.42 54.61
N GLU A 183 4.15 -57.79 54.35
CA GLU A 183 4.37 -56.92 53.19
C GLU A 183 4.31 -57.73 51.87
N LYS A 184 4.96 -58.90 51.83
CA LYS A 184 4.90 -59.85 50.69
C LYS A 184 3.51 -60.42 50.38
N GLN A 185 2.56 -60.36 51.31
CA GLN A 185 1.18 -60.80 51.07
C GLN A 185 0.30 -59.68 50.51
N ARG A 186 0.48 -58.42 50.96
CA ARG A 186 -0.24 -57.25 50.43
C ARG A 186 0.02 -57.02 48.94
N ASP A 187 1.24 -57.24 48.48
CA ASP A 187 1.62 -56.99 47.07
C ASP A 187 1.08 -58.04 46.10
N ARG A 188 0.51 -59.16 46.58
CA ARG A 188 -0.06 -60.21 45.70
C ARG A 188 -1.51 -59.94 45.28
N ASP A 189 -2.26 -59.14 46.03
CA ASP A 189 -3.72 -58.99 45.84
C ASP A 189 -4.14 -57.87 44.85
N ILE A 190 -3.20 -57.28 44.08
CA ILE A 190 -3.50 -56.17 43.14
C ILE A 190 -3.59 -56.65 41.68
N SER A 191 -3.44 -57.95 41.40
CA SER A 191 -3.68 -58.52 40.07
C SER A 191 -5.03 -59.22 40.03
N GLU A 192 -6.11 -58.47 39.77
CA GLU A 192 -7.33 -58.88 39.04
C GLU A 192 -8.46 -57.86 39.23
N GLN A 193 -8.51 -56.87 38.32
CA GLN A 193 -9.71 -56.34 37.63
C GLN A 193 -9.40 -54.99 36.94
#